data_AF-A0AAD6WY69-F1
#
_entry.id   AF-A0AAD6WY69-F1
#
_cell.length_a   1.000
_cell.length_b   1.000
_cell.length_c   1.000
_cell.angle_alpha   90.00
_cell.angle_beta   90.00
_cell.angle_gamma   90.00
#
_symmetry.space_group_name_H-M   'P 1'
#
loop_
_entity.id
_entity.type
_entity.pdbx_description
1 polymer ?
#
loop_
_entity_poly.entity_id
_entity_poly.type
_entity_poly.pdbx_seq_one_letter_code
_entity_poly.pdbx_strand_id
1 'polypeptide(L)'
;KLRTPALKALIAANRARAWQLHSWPMEKFVLRQRAKLHLPRSYLSKDGEDVQVVYPGTDINQFVHQYYLEHVDPKAVEWVNFVHADNVVARRHEFLGPDPRVAGYELDNGGRVFIRWWDGFLSDQWSGTQKWKLDVVWSQETEAWVE
;
A
#
# COMPACT_ATOMS: atom_id res chain seq x y z
N LYS A 1 18.34 5.23 -24.09
CA LYS A 1 18.13 6.64 -23.67
C LYS A 1 16.67 6.95 -23.28
N LEU A 2 15.66 6.21 -23.78
CA LEU A 2 14.23 6.43 -23.46
C LEU A 2 13.71 5.76 -22.16
N ARG A 3 14.44 4.77 -21.63
CA ARG A 3 14.04 4.03 -20.41
C ARG A 3 13.92 4.91 -19.17
N THR A 4 14.90 5.79 -18.93
CA THR A 4 14.95 6.67 -17.76
C THR A 4 13.80 7.69 -17.70
N PRO A 5 13.47 8.45 -18.76
CA PRO A 5 12.32 9.34 -18.75
C PRO A 5 10.99 8.56 -18.65
N ALA A 6 10.88 7.39 -19.29
CA ALA A 6 9.70 6.54 -19.14
C ALA A 6 9.51 6.06 -17.69
N LEU A 7 10.58 5.60 -17.05
CA LEU A 7 10.56 5.23 -15.63
C LEU A 7 10.10 6.39 -14.73
N LYS A 8 10.62 7.60 -14.97
CA LYS A 8 10.21 8.79 -14.23
C LYS A 8 8.72 9.09 -14.42
N ALA A 9 8.22 8.99 -15.65
CA ALA A 9 6.81 9.20 -15.95
C ALA A 9 5.92 8.17 -15.26
N LEU A 10 6.33 6.89 -15.24
CA LEU A 10 5.56 5.81 -14.63
C LEU A 10 5.55 5.92 -13.09
N ILE A 11 6.67 6.27 -12.48
CA ILE A 11 6.73 6.62 -11.05
C ILE A 11 5.81 7.80 -10.73
N ALA A 12 5.84 8.86 -11.53
CA ALA A 12 4.97 10.03 -11.33
C ALA A 12 3.49 9.67 -11.46
N ALA A 13 3.13 8.84 -12.44
CA ALA A 13 1.77 8.35 -12.64
C ALA A 13 1.29 7.49 -11.45
N ASN A 14 2.12 6.57 -10.95
CA ASN A 14 1.77 5.77 -9.78
C ASN A 14 1.59 6.62 -8.53
N ARG A 15 2.44 7.62 -8.31
CA ARG A 15 2.27 8.59 -7.21
C ARG A 15 0.99 9.39 -7.33
N ALA A 16 0.61 9.80 -8.55
CA ALA A 16 -0.61 10.55 -8.79
C ALA A 16 -1.88 9.71 -8.56
N ARG A 17 -1.82 8.40 -8.81
CA ARG A 17 -2.92 7.46 -8.57
C ARG A 17 -2.99 6.95 -7.14
N ALA A 18 -1.90 7.06 -6.38
CA ALA A 18 -1.85 6.60 -5.00
C ALA A 18 -2.78 7.44 -4.11
N TRP A 19 -3.80 6.79 -3.54
CA TRP A 19 -4.81 7.45 -2.72
C TRP A 19 -4.39 7.44 -1.24
N GLN A 20 -4.72 8.52 -0.52
CA GLN A 20 -4.39 8.68 0.89
C GLN A 20 -5.21 7.75 1.76
N LEU A 21 -4.55 6.99 2.63
CA LEU A 21 -5.22 5.97 3.42
C LEU A 21 -6.27 6.53 4.40
N HIS A 22 -6.11 7.78 4.84
CA HIS A 22 -7.07 8.46 5.70
C HIS A 22 -8.28 9.03 4.95
N SER A 23 -8.29 8.97 3.62
CA SER A 23 -9.38 9.42 2.75
C SER A 23 -10.12 8.24 2.14
N TRP A 24 -11.43 8.36 1.95
CA TRP A 24 -12.23 7.31 1.36
C TRP A 24 -11.76 6.99 -0.08
N PRO A 25 -11.56 5.71 -0.44
CA PRO A 25 -11.08 5.35 -1.77
C PRO A 25 -12.15 5.60 -2.85
N MET A 26 -11.75 6.29 -3.92
CA MET A 26 -12.65 6.63 -5.04
C MET A 26 -12.72 5.52 -6.10
N GLU A 27 -11.64 4.76 -6.27
CA GLU A 27 -11.59 3.61 -7.17
C GLU A 27 -11.92 2.33 -6.41
N LYS A 28 -12.54 1.36 -7.10
CA LYS A 28 -12.79 0.03 -6.54
C LYS A 28 -11.75 -0.96 -7.03
N PHE A 29 -11.31 -1.86 -6.14
CA PHE A 29 -10.48 -3.00 -6.53
C PHE A 29 -11.18 -4.28 -6.10
N VAL A 30 -12.01 -4.84 -6.98
CA VAL A 30 -12.83 -6.02 -6.66
C VAL A 30 -12.05 -7.30 -6.95
N LEU A 31 -11.87 -8.14 -5.92
CA LEU A 31 -11.22 -9.44 -6.07
C LEU A 31 -12.05 -10.39 -6.94
N ARG A 32 -11.38 -11.06 -7.89
CA ARG A 32 -11.99 -12.10 -8.72
C ARG A 32 -11.85 -13.49 -8.12
N GLN A 33 -10.86 -13.68 -7.26
CA GLN A 33 -10.52 -14.97 -6.65
C GLN A 33 -10.27 -14.79 -5.16
N ARG A 34 -10.40 -15.87 -4.40
CA ARG A 34 -10.08 -15.90 -2.97
C ARG A 34 -8.59 -15.58 -2.80
N ALA A 35 -8.28 -14.69 -1.88
CA ALA A 35 -6.90 -14.31 -1.58
C ALA A 35 -6.65 -14.13 -0.09
N LYS A 36 -5.37 -14.17 0.29
CA LYS A 36 -4.87 -13.77 1.61
C LYS A 36 -4.29 -12.37 1.48
N LEU A 37 -4.94 -11.39 2.08
CA LEU A 37 -4.49 -10.00 2.12
C LEU A 37 -3.55 -9.82 3.30
N HIS A 38 -2.33 -9.38 2.99
CA HIS A 38 -1.31 -9.05 3.97
C HIS A 38 -1.43 -7.57 4.35
N LEU A 39 -1.60 -7.31 5.65
CA LEU A 39 -1.87 -6.00 6.23
C LEU A 39 -0.72 -5.65 7.20
N PRO A 40 0.33 -4.96 6.73
CA PRO A 40 1.41 -4.48 7.59
C PRO A 40 0.90 -3.72 8.82
N ARG A 41 1.52 -3.96 9.96
CA ARG A 41 1.22 -3.23 11.20
C ARG A 41 1.98 -1.92 11.32
N SER A 42 3.15 -1.85 10.70
CA SER A 42 4.02 -0.68 10.71
C SER A 42 4.80 -0.51 9.40
N TYR A 43 5.49 0.62 9.26
CA TYR A 43 6.36 0.90 8.12
C TYR A 43 7.36 -0.24 7.88
N LEU A 44 7.41 -0.75 6.65
CA LEU A 44 8.20 -1.93 6.26
C LEU A 44 7.85 -3.20 7.05
N SER A 45 6.63 -3.31 7.57
CA SER A 45 6.15 -4.46 8.33
C SER A 45 7.09 -4.90 9.47
N LYS A 46 7.81 -3.95 10.09
CA LYS A 46 8.82 -4.25 11.12
C LYS A 46 8.21 -4.96 12.33
N ASP A 47 6.97 -4.61 12.63
CA ASP A 47 6.23 -5.15 13.77
C ASP A 47 5.25 -6.26 13.35
N GLY A 48 5.47 -6.81 12.16
CA GLY A 48 4.68 -7.87 11.56
C GLY A 48 3.53 -7.38 10.71
N GLU A 49 2.67 -8.33 10.35
CA GLU A 49 1.52 -8.15 9.48
C GLU A 49 0.36 -9.01 9.98
N ASP A 50 -0.85 -8.51 9.77
CA ASP A 50 -2.06 -9.29 9.92
C ASP A 50 -2.45 -9.90 8.56
N VAL A 51 -2.91 -11.14 8.57
CA VAL A 51 -3.30 -11.84 7.34
C VAL A 51 -4.77 -12.14 7.38
N GLN A 52 -5.52 -11.52 6.46
CA GLN A 52 -6.97 -11.69 6.37
C GLN A 52 -7.33 -12.44 5.08
N VAL A 53 -8.23 -13.41 5.20
CA VAL A 53 -8.76 -14.11 4.02
C VAL A 53 -9.89 -13.27 3.44
N VAL A 54 -9.73 -12.87 2.18
CA VAL A 54 -10.71 -12.08 1.45
C VAL A 54 -11.30 -12.92 0.32
N TYR A 55 -12.62 -12.83 0.15
CA TYR A 55 -13.36 -13.64 -0.80
C TYR A 55 -13.58 -12.91 -2.14
N PRO A 56 -13.87 -13.64 -3.23
CA PRO A 56 -14.27 -13.03 -4.49
C PRO A 56 -15.44 -12.07 -4.30
N GLY A 57 -15.41 -10.94 -5.01
CA GLY A 57 -16.43 -9.89 -4.94
C GLY A 57 -16.18 -8.81 -3.88
N THR A 58 -15.22 -9.01 -2.97
CA THR A 58 -14.84 -7.96 -2.01
C THR A 58 -14.03 -6.86 -2.69
N ASP A 59 -14.36 -5.60 -2.37
CA ASP A 59 -13.56 -4.44 -2.73
C ASP A 59 -12.42 -4.24 -1.72
N ILE A 60 -11.19 -4.53 -2.15
CA ILE A 60 -10.00 -4.45 -1.30
C ILE A 60 -9.76 -3.01 -0.84
N ASN A 61 -10.02 -2.01 -1.69
CA ASN A 61 -9.76 -0.62 -1.31
C ASN A 61 -10.59 -0.22 -0.09
N GLN A 62 -11.89 -0.53 -0.10
CA GLN A 62 -12.76 -0.25 1.04
C GLN A 62 -12.36 -1.06 2.27
N PHE A 63 -12.03 -2.34 2.10
CA PHE A 63 -11.58 -3.20 3.19
C PHE A 63 -10.32 -2.66 3.86
N VAL A 64 -9.30 -2.29 3.08
CA VAL A 64 -8.03 -1.73 3.55
C VAL A 64 -8.26 -0.41 4.27
N HIS A 65 -9.05 0.49 3.68
CA HIS A 65 -9.40 1.77 4.30
C HIS A 65 -10.06 1.56 5.67
N GLN A 66 -11.07 0.68 5.76
CA GLN A 66 -11.76 0.38 7.01
C GLN A 66 -10.81 -0.21 8.06
N TYR A 67 -10.02 -1.21 7.68
CA TYR A 67 -9.04 -1.84 8.56
C TYR A 67 -8.10 -0.80 9.17
N TYR A 68 -7.54 0.08 8.34
CA TYR A 68 -6.53 1.03 8.80
C TYR A 68 -7.08 2.30 9.48
N LEU A 69 -8.39 2.53 9.42
CA LEU A 69 -9.07 3.54 10.23
C LEU A 69 -9.48 3.05 11.61
N GLU A 70 -9.37 1.75 11.89
CA GLU A 70 -9.60 1.23 13.23
C GLU A 70 -8.66 1.88 14.25
N HIS A 71 -9.23 2.15 15.43
CA HIS A 71 -8.46 2.62 16.57
C HIS A 71 -7.62 1.48 17.14
N VAL A 72 -6.42 1.84 17.57
CA VAL A 72 -5.51 0.96 18.30
C VAL A 72 -5.33 1.56 19.68
N ASP A 73 -5.36 0.72 20.72
CA ASP A 73 -4.95 1.16 22.06
C ASP A 73 -3.43 1.40 22.03
N PRO A 74 -2.98 2.65 22.13
CA PRO A 74 -1.55 2.96 22.01
C PRO A 74 -0.76 2.48 23.22
N LYS A 75 -1.41 2.09 24.33
CA LYS A 75 -0.74 1.42 25.45
C LYS A 75 -0.45 -0.06 25.17
N ALA A 76 -1.14 -0.64 24.18
CA ALA A 76 -0.99 -2.04 23.81
C ALA A 76 0.06 -2.26 22.71
N VAL A 77 0.58 -1.20 22.09
CA VAL A 77 1.56 -1.27 20.98
C VAL A 77 2.76 -0.38 21.24
N GLU A 78 3.96 -0.93 21.08
CA GLU A 78 5.25 -0.21 21.21
C GLU A 78 5.73 0.36 19.86
N TRP A 79 4.85 0.47 18.87
CA TRP A 79 5.21 0.87 17.50
C TRP A 79 5.39 2.39 17.38
N VAL A 80 6.19 2.81 16.40
CA VAL A 80 6.41 4.24 16.13
C VAL A 80 5.17 4.84 15.46
N ASN A 81 4.47 5.73 16.16
CA ASN A 81 3.42 6.57 15.58
C ASN A 81 4.07 7.75 14.83
N PHE A 82 3.79 7.89 13.53
CA PHE A 82 4.35 8.92 12.67
C PHE A 82 3.51 10.21 12.61
N VAL A 83 2.30 10.22 13.18
CA VAL A 83 1.35 11.33 13.08
C VAL A 83 1.27 12.09 14.40
N HIS A 84 1.05 11.40 15.52
CA HIS A 84 0.86 12.02 16.83
C HIS A 84 1.66 11.30 17.93
N ALA A 85 2.57 12.02 18.58
CA ALA A 85 3.41 11.47 19.65
C ALA A 85 2.68 11.31 21.00
N ASP A 86 1.55 12.01 21.18
CA ASP A 86 0.79 12.03 22.43
C ASP A 86 -0.09 10.79 22.63
N ASN A 87 -0.29 9.97 21.59
CA ASN A 87 -0.90 8.64 21.68
C ASN A 87 -2.25 8.67 22.43
N VAL A 88 -3.05 9.73 22.24
CA VAL A 88 -4.34 9.85 22.95
C VAL A 88 -5.40 8.98 22.27
N VAL A 89 -5.42 8.98 20.94
CA VAL A 89 -6.23 8.10 20.09
C VAL A 89 -5.41 7.82 18.83
N ALA A 90 -4.89 6.60 18.68
CA ALA A 90 -4.10 6.22 17.51
C ALA A 90 -4.91 5.35 16.56
N ARG A 91 -4.73 5.53 15.25
CA ARG A 91 -5.27 4.65 14.22
C ARG A 91 -4.16 3.81 13.58
N ARG A 92 -4.51 2.63 13.07
CA ARG A 92 -3.51 1.71 12.49
C ARG A 92 -2.66 2.34 11.38
N HIS A 93 -3.24 3.22 10.55
CA HIS A 93 -2.47 3.85 9.46
C HIS A 93 -1.33 4.75 9.96
N GLU A 94 -1.43 5.30 11.16
CA GLU A 94 -0.43 6.25 11.69
C GLU A 94 0.92 5.58 11.94
N PHE A 95 0.97 4.25 11.99
CA PHE A 95 2.19 3.46 12.17
C PHE A 95 2.85 3.07 10.83
N LEU A 96 2.18 3.31 9.70
CA LEU A 96 2.69 2.95 8.36
C LEU A 96 3.62 4.01 7.76
N GLY A 97 3.59 5.22 8.30
CA GLY A 97 4.33 6.36 7.84
C GLY A 97 3.58 7.67 8.08
N PRO A 98 4.23 8.82 7.85
CA PRO A 98 3.62 10.15 8.02
C PRO A 98 2.57 10.53 6.96
N ASP A 99 2.65 10.01 5.72
CA ASP A 99 1.60 10.20 4.70
C ASP A 99 1.41 8.91 3.88
N PRO A 100 0.86 7.83 4.48
CA PRO A 100 0.74 6.54 3.83
C PRO A 100 -0.38 6.57 2.77
N ARG A 101 -0.01 6.15 1.56
CA ARG A 101 -0.89 6.07 0.40
C ARG A 101 -0.83 4.69 -0.22
N VAL A 102 -1.99 4.19 -0.65
CA VAL A 102 -2.09 2.92 -1.36
C VAL A 102 -1.86 3.19 -2.85
N ALA A 103 -0.73 2.71 -3.37
CA ALA A 103 -0.37 2.82 -4.78
C ALA A 103 -0.93 1.67 -5.63
N GLY A 104 -1.29 0.55 -5.00
CA GLY A 104 -1.90 -0.59 -5.67
C GLY A 104 -1.73 -1.89 -4.88
N TYR A 105 -1.90 -3.01 -5.58
CA TYR A 105 -1.80 -4.35 -5.00
C TYR A 105 -0.93 -5.24 -5.86
N GLU A 106 -0.11 -6.06 -5.22
CA GLU A 106 0.67 -7.12 -5.85
C GLU A 106 -0.02 -8.45 -5.57
N LEU A 107 -0.44 -9.13 -6.63
CA LEU A 107 -1.05 -10.46 -6.55
C LEU A 107 0.01 -11.50 -6.92
N ASP A 108 0.33 -12.36 -5.96
CA ASP A 108 1.19 -13.51 -6.20
C ASP A 108 0.36 -14.73 -6.66
N ASN A 109 0.98 -15.62 -7.44
CA ASN A 109 0.40 -16.87 -7.93
C ASN A 109 -0.11 -17.79 -6.79
N GLY A 110 0.39 -17.59 -5.57
CA GLY A 110 -0.09 -18.29 -4.37
C GLY A 110 -1.41 -17.76 -3.79
N GLY A 111 -2.08 -16.82 -4.45
CA GLY A 111 -3.29 -16.18 -3.92
C GLY A 111 -3.01 -15.27 -2.72
N ARG A 112 -1.81 -14.68 -2.68
CA ARG A 112 -1.43 -13.67 -1.68
C ARG A 112 -1.53 -12.30 -2.31
N VAL A 113 -2.06 -11.35 -1.56
CA VAL A 113 -2.18 -9.94 -1.96
C VAL A 113 -1.36 -9.11 -1.00
N PHE A 114 -0.37 -8.40 -1.53
CA PHE A 114 0.41 -7.41 -0.79
C PHE A 114 0.00 -6.00 -1.22
N ILE A 115 -0.06 -5.08 -0.27
CA ILE A 115 -0.34 -3.67 -0.55
C ILE A 115 0.96 -3.00 -0.98
N ARG A 116 0.92 -2.31 -2.13
CA ARG A 116 2.00 -1.42 -2.55
C ARG A 116 1.76 -0.04 -1.95
N TRP A 117 2.69 0.38 -1.11
CA TRP A 117 2.64 1.65 -0.40
C TRP A 117 3.51 2.70 -1.09
N TRP A 118 3.02 3.93 -1.02
CA TRP A 118 3.76 5.15 -1.28
C TRP A 118 3.60 6.06 -0.06
N ASP A 119 4.69 6.55 0.50
CA ASP A 119 4.63 7.58 1.53
C ASP A 119 4.98 8.94 0.91
N GLY A 120 4.02 9.87 0.94
CA GLY A 120 4.17 11.18 0.29
C GLY A 120 5.21 12.07 0.95
N PHE A 121 5.42 11.94 2.26
CA PHE A 121 6.34 12.76 3.03
C PHE A 121 7.76 12.20 3.00
N LEU A 122 7.93 10.88 3.21
CA LEU A 122 9.22 10.19 3.11
C LEU A 122 9.70 10.05 1.66
N SER A 123 8.82 10.25 0.69
CA SER A 123 9.06 10.00 -0.73
C SER A 123 9.55 8.58 -1.02
N ASP A 124 9.00 7.61 -0.28
CA ASP A 124 9.43 6.20 -0.28
C ASP A 124 8.33 5.25 -0.75
N GLN A 125 8.73 4.19 -1.43
CA GLN A 125 7.86 3.13 -1.95
C GLN A 125 8.20 1.79 -1.29
N TRP A 126 7.21 1.09 -0.75
CA TRP A 126 7.44 -0.20 -0.08
C TRP A 126 6.27 -1.19 -0.20
N SER A 127 6.56 -2.47 -0.05
CA SER A 127 5.60 -3.59 -0.02
C SER A 127 6.14 -4.66 0.92
N GLY A 128 5.33 -5.12 1.88
CA GLY A 128 5.79 -6.03 2.92
C GLY A 128 6.99 -5.47 3.70
N THR A 129 8.11 -6.18 3.70
CA THR A 129 9.35 -5.81 4.42
C THR A 129 10.38 -5.09 3.56
N GLN A 130 10.07 -4.82 2.29
CA GLN A 130 11.05 -4.35 1.32
C GLN A 130 10.63 -3.03 0.68
N LYS A 131 11.63 -2.20 0.39
CA LYS A 131 11.44 -1.10 -0.56
C LYS A 131 11.30 -1.70 -1.95
N TRP A 132 10.18 -1.47 -2.62
CA TRP A 132 10.02 -1.93 -3.99
C TRP A 132 10.59 -0.88 -4.95
N LYS A 133 11.32 -1.34 -5.95
CA LYS A 133 11.83 -0.49 -7.03
C LYS A 133 10.99 -0.77 -8.24
N LEU A 134 10.37 0.27 -8.76
CA LEU A 134 9.71 0.20 -10.04
C LEU A 134 10.79 0.08 -11.12
N ASP A 135 10.64 -0.92 -11.99
CA ASP A 135 11.42 -1.01 -13.21
C ASP A 135 10.46 -0.87 -14.40
N VAL A 136 11.00 -0.62 -15.59
CA VAL A 136 10.21 -0.56 -16.82
C VAL A 136 10.82 -1.41 -17.91
N VAL A 137 9.96 -2.17 -18.57
CA VAL A 137 10.28 -3.00 -19.72
C VAL A 137 9.53 -2.48 -20.93
N TRP A 138 10.16 -2.54 -22.11
CA TRP A 138 9.48 -2.22 -23.34
C TRP A 138 8.56 -3.39 -23.73
N SER A 139 7.26 -3.13 -23.77
CA SER A 139 6.28 -4.09 -24.29
C SER A 139 6.15 -3.94 -25.79
N GLN A 140 6.34 -5.03 -26.53
CA GLN A 140 6.10 -5.06 -27.97
C GLN A 140 4.62 -5.07 -28.31
N GLU A 141 3.76 -5.54 -27.40
CA GLU A 141 2.32 -5.62 -27.61
C GLU A 141 1.63 -4.26 -27.52
N THR A 142 2.05 -3.44 -26.53
CA THR A 142 1.47 -2.11 -26.32
C THR A 142 2.31 -1.00 -26.93
N GLU A 143 3.42 -1.34 -27.58
CA GLU A 143 4.44 -0.42 -28.10
C GLU A 143 4.80 0.69 -27.09
N ALA A 144 4.85 0.33 -25.81
CA ALA A 144 5.02 1.26 -24.70
C ALA A 144 5.91 0.69 -23.61
N TRP A 145 6.50 1.58 -22.80
CA TRP A 145 7.15 1.20 -21.56
C TRP A 145 6.08 0.87 -20.52
N VAL A 146 6.11 -0.36 -20.03
CA VAL A 146 5.23 -0.87 -18.95
C VAL A 146 6.07 -1.23 -17.73
N GLU A 147 5.41 -1.34 -16.57
CA GLU A 147 6.02 -1.87 -15.35
C GLU A 147 6.44 -3.35 -15.52
#